data_AF-A0A7W0WY00-F1
#
_entry.id   AF-A0A7W0WY00-F1
#
_cell.length_a   1.000
_cell.length_b   1.000
_cell.length_c   1.000
_cell.angle_alpha   90.00
_cell.angle_beta   90.00
_cell.angle_gamma   90.00
#
_symmetry.space_group_name_H-M   'P 1'
#
loop_
_entity.id
_entity.type
_entity.pdbx_description
1 polymer ?
#
loop_
_entity_poly.entity_id
_entity_poly.type
_entity_poly.pdbx_seq_one_letter_code
_entity_poly.pdbx_strand_id
1 'polypeptide(L)'
;MRQRERGGAVIIVMLIIAATLAASALLTSMQSTSSHASAMARTQITGLYCAEAGLAAARATVIANVAVWDPSLGAAAEPAWLGAISHDIDSDGANDFRITLRDNDDEPVNDLTRDADQTVFIVSTCIKHSDSPTQVTELVTSTGQRKLWLETE
;
A
#
# COMPACT_ATOMS: atom_id res chain seq x y z
N MET A 1 -32.05 22.22 -60.39
CA MET A 1 -31.17 21.11 -59.94
C MET A 1 -30.32 21.44 -58.70
N ARG A 2 -29.88 22.70 -58.48
CA ARG A 2 -29.07 23.12 -57.30
C ARG A 2 -29.62 22.87 -55.89
N GLN A 3 -30.93 22.64 -55.69
CA GLN A 3 -31.50 22.39 -54.36
C GLN A 3 -31.26 20.97 -53.84
N ARG A 4 -31.04 19.97 -54.71
CA ARG A 4 -30.75 18.59 -54.29
C ARG A 4 -29.31 18.42 -53.75
N GLU A 5 -28.37 19.25 -54.18
CA GLU A 5 -26.97 19.19 -53.74
C GLU A 5 -26.76 19.72 -52.31
N ARG A 6 -27.59 20.65 -51.85
CA ARG A 6 -27.51 21.21 -50.48
C ARG A 6 -27.94 20.21 -49.40
N GLY A 7 -28.91 19.34 -49.70
CA GLY A 7 -29.36 18.30 -48.76
C GLY A 7 -28.32 17.20 -48.55
N GLY A 8 -27.64 16.79 -49.62
CA GLY A 8 -26.56 15.78 -49.54
C GLY A 8 -25.35 16.26 -48.74
N ALA A 9 -24.94 17.52 -48.93
CA ALA A 9 -23.83 18.11 -48.18
C ALA A 9 -24.11 18.17 -46.67
N VAL A 10 -25.35 18.49 -46.26
CA VAL A 10 -25.74 18.54 -44.85
C VAL A 10 -25.73 17.15 -44.20
N ILE A 11 -26.19 16.12 -44.91
CA ILE A 11 -26.18 14.73 -44.40
C ILE A 11 -24.74 14.24 -44.21
N ILE A 12 -23.85 14.52 -45.16
CA ILE A 12 -22.44 14.15 -45.06
C ILE A 12 -21.78 14.82 -43.85
N VAL A 13 -22.03 16.11 -43.63
CA VAL A 13 -21.47 16.83 -42.47
C VAL A 13 -21.99 16.25 -41.15
N MET A 14 -23.27 15.90 -41.05
CA MET A 14 -23.79 15.26 -39.83
C MET A 14 -23.18 13.88 -39.58
N LEU A 15 -22.96 13.08 -40.63
CA LEU A 15 -22.29 11.78 -40.49
C LEU A 15 -20.84 11.95 -40.03
N ILE A 16 -20.12 12.94 -40.55
CA ILE A 16 -18.76 13.24 -40.11
C ILE A 16 -18.76 13.67 -38.64
N ILE A 17 -19.67 14.56 -38.23
CA ILE A 17 -19.79 15.01 -36.84
C ILE A 17 -20.08 13.81 -35.92
N ALA A 18 -21.05 12.96 -36.27
CA ALA A 18 -21.37 11.75 -35.50
C ALA A 18 -20.17 10.78 -35.38
N ALA A 19 -19.41 10.58 -36.45
CA ALA A 19 -18.21 9.76 -36.43
C ALA A 19 -17.11 10.35 -35.54
N THR A 20 -16.89 11.67 -35.60
CA THR A 20 -15.90 12.34 -34.74
C THR A 20 -16.26 12.30 -33.26
N LEU A 21 -17.55 12.43 -32.93
CA LEU A 21 -18.06 12.29 -31.56
C LEU A 21 -17.83 10.87 -31.04
N ALA A 22 -18.17 9.85 -31.82
CA ALA A 22 -17.93 8.45 -31.44
C ALA A 22 -16.43 8.15 -31.24
N ALA A 23 -15.56 8.65 -32.11
CA ALA A 23 -14.11 8.50 -31.98
C ALA A 23 -13.57 9.20 -30.72
N SER A 24 -14.05 10.43 -30.43
CA SER A 24 -13.63 11.17 -29.23
C SER A 24 -14.03 10.45 -27.94
N ALA A 25 -15.23 9.85 -27.90
CA ALA A 25 -15.70 9.11 -26.73
C ALA A 25 -14.81 7.90 -26.43
N LEU A 26 -14.41 7.14 -27.45
CA LEU A 26 -13.51 6.00 -27.31
C LEU A 26 -12.11 6.42 -26.83
N LEU A 27 -11.58 7.52 -27.34
CA LEU A 27 -10.29 8.04 -26.88
C LEU A 27 -10.35 8.49 -25.41
N THR A 28 -11.42 9.18 -25.01
CA THR A 28 -11.58 9.62 -23.62
C THR A 28 -11.73 8.45 -22.64
N SER A 29 -12.40 7.37 -23.05
CA SER A 29 -12.57 6.20 -22.17
C SER A 29 -11.24 5.47 -21.94
N MET A 30 -10.42 5.31 -22.98
CA MET A 30 -9.06 4.75 -22.86
C MET A 30 -8.13 5.66 -22.03
N GLN A 31 -8.26 6.98 -22.19
CA GLN A 31 -7.49 7.93 -21.39
C GLN A 31 -7.88 7.85 -19.91
N SER A 32 -9.18 7.72 -19.60
CA SER A 32 -9.67 7.63 -18.23
C SER A 32 -9.15 6.38 -17.53
N THR A 33 -9.19 5.22 -18.19
CA THR A 33 -8.69 3.96 -17.60
C THR A 33 -7.19 3.98 -17.40
N SER A 34 -6.43 4.52 -18.38
CA SER A 34 -4.99 4.72 -18.25
C SER A 34 -4.61 5.68 -17.11
N SER A 35 -5.36 6.77 -16.95
CA SER A 35 -5.15 7.74 -15.87
C SER A 35 -5.42 7.12 -14.50
N HIS A 36 -6.49 6.34 -14.39
CA HIS A 36 -6.84 5.64 -13.15
C HIS A 36 -5.78 4.59 -12.76
N ALA A 37 -5.31 3.78 -13.71
CA ALA A 37 -4.24 2.82 -13.48
C ALA A 37 -2.95 3.51 -13.00
N SER A 38 -2.60 4.64 -13.62
CA SER A 38 -1.44 5.44 -13.22
C SER A 38 -1.58 6.02 -11.81
N ALA A 39 -2.77 6.50 -11.44
CA ALA A 39 -3.05 7.02 -10.10
C ALA A 39 -2.94 5.93 -9.03
N MET A 40 -3.48 4.74 -9.30
CA MET A 40 -3.34 3.58 -8.40
C MET A 40 -1.87 3.18 -8.22
N ALA A 41 -1.10 3.11 -9.30
CA ALA A 41 0.32 2.77 -9.23
C ALA A 41 1.12 3.78 -8.39
N ARG A 42 0.85 5.09 -8.55
CA ARG A 42 1.50 6.12 -7.72
C ARG A 42 1.18 5.97 -6.24
N THR A 43 -0.09 5.73 -5.92
CA THR A 43 -0.56 5.55 -4.54
C THR A 43 0.06 4.32 -3.89
N GLN A 44 0.22 3.23 -4.64
CA GLN A 44 0.91 2.02 -4.18
C GLN A 44 2.39 2.29 -3.87
N ILE A 45 3.08 3.04 -4.74
CA ILE A 45 4.49 3.39 -4.53
C ILE A 45 4.66 4.27 -3.29
N THR A 46 3.86 5.32 -3.14
CA THR A 46 3.93 6.20 -1.96
C THR A 46 3.54 5.46 -0.68
N GLY A 47 2.52 4.58 -0.75
CA GLY A 47 2.14 3.70 0.35
C GLY A 47 3.26 2.75 0.77
N LEU A 48 4.03 2.20 -0.17
CA LEU A 48 5.17 1.35 0.12
C LEU A 48 6.27 2.13 0.86
N TYR A 49 6.66 3.32 0.37
CA TYR A 49 7.67 4.14 1.04
C TYR A 49 7.25 4.55 2.47
N CYS A 50 5.98 4.87 2.66
CA CYS A 50 5.40 5.17 3.97
C CYS A 50 5.53 3.96 4.92
N ALA A 51 5.18 2.76 4.45
CA ALA A 51 5.31 1.54 5.24
C ALA A 51 6.79 1.19 5.53
N GLU A 52 7.69 1.34 4.56
CA GLU A 52 9.13 1.11 4.75
C GLU A 52 9.75 2.09 5.75
N ALA A 53 9.35 3.37 5.72
CA ALA A 53 9.80 4.36 6.69
C ALA A 53 9.33 4.00 8.11
N GLY A 54 8.09 3.56 8.27
CA GLY A 54 7.57 3.10 9.55
C GLY A 54 8.31 1.87 10.08
N LEU A 55 8.64 0.93 9.20
CA LEU A 55 9.44 -0.24 9.54
C LEU A 55 10.85 0.15 10.01
N ALA A 56 11.51 1.06 9.28
CA ALA A 56 12.83 1.56 9.63
C ALA A 56 12.84 2.26 11.00
N ALA A 57 11.78 3.02 11.33
CA ALA A 57 11.61 3.65 12.63
C ALA A 57 11.35 2.65 13.76
N ALA A 58 10.54 1.61 13.50
CA ALA A 58 10.16 0.60 14.48
C ALA A 58 11.32 -0.30 14.90
N ARG A 59 12.18 -0.66 13.94
CA ARG A 59 13.15 -1.76 14.06
C ARG A 59 14.01 -1.70 15.32
N ALA A 60 14.62 -0.56 15.59
CA ALA A 60 15.48 -0.37 16.75
C ALA A 60 14.69 -0.51 18.07
N THR A 61 13.48 0.05 18.11
CA THR A 61 12.59 -0.01 19.29
C THR A 61 12.11 -1.42 19.54
N VAL A 62 11.76 -2.18 18.49
CA VAL A 62 11.36 -3.60 18.62
C VAL A 62 12.50 -4.43 19.19
N ILE A 63 13.71 -4.32 18.63
CA ILE A 63 14.89 -5.06 19.11
C ILE A 63 15.27 -4.67 20.54
N ALA A 64 15.06 -3.41 20.95
CA ALA A 64 15.33 -2.98 22.32
C ALA A 64 14.34 -3.55 23.35
N ASN A 65 13.17 -4.01 22.92
CA ASN A 65 12.04 -4.39 23.78
C ASN A 65 11.65 -5.88 23.67
N VAL A 66 12.62 -6.78 23.45
CA VAL A 66 12.39 -8.23 23.32
C VAL A 66 11.62 -8.82 24.50
N ALA A 67 11.87 -8.33 25.72
CA ALA A 67 11.22 -8.83 26.94
C ALA A 67 9.70 -8.61 26.99
N VAL A 68 9.14 -7.78 26.10
CA VAL A 68 7.69 -7.48 26.04
C VAL A 68 7.07 -7.86 24.69
N TRP A 69 7.74 -8.70 23.90
CA TRP A 69 7.18 -9.19 22.64
C TRP A 69 5.96 -10.09 22.88
N ASP A 70 6.08 -11.13 23.70
CA ASP A 70 4.98 -12.07 24.01
C ASP A 70 3.61 -11.39 24.28
N PRO A 71 3.48 -10.45 25.25
CA PRO A 71 2.18 -9.80 25.50
C PRO A 71 1.71 -8.89 24.36
N SER A 72 2.58 -8.59 23.39
CA SER A 72 2.32 -7.76 22.22
C SER A 72 1.99 -8.59 20.97
N LEU A 73 2.21 -9.91 20.99
CA LEU A 73 1.90 -10.81 19.87
C LEU A 73 0.39 -11.10 19.79
N GLY A 74 -0.08 -11.32 18.55
CA GLY A 74 -1.50 -11.62 18.27
C GLY A 74 -2.46 -10.45 18.50
N ALA A 75 -1.97 -9.28 18.91
CA ALA A 75 -2.79 -8.08 19.11
C ALA A 75 -3.10 -7.40 17.77
N ALA A 76 -4.39 -7.08 17.55
CA ALA A 76 -4.81 -6.25 16.41
C ALA A 76 -4.48 -4.75 16.61
N ALA A 77 -4.12 -4.38 17.83
CA ALA A 77 -3.75 -3.02 18.19
C ALA A 77 -2.23 -2.89 18.29
N GLU A 78 -1.74 -1.71 17.94
CA GLU A 78 -0.34 -1.37 18.14
C GLU A 78 0.01 -1.37 19.64
N PRO A 79 1.10 -2.04 20.05
CA PRO A 79 1.58 -2.00 21.42
C PRO A 79 1.91 -0.58 21.88
N ALA A 80 1.54 -0.21 23.11
CA ALA A 80 1.72 1.16 23.61
C ALA A 80 3.18 1.66 23.59
N TRP A 81 4.15 0.75 23.70
CA TRP A 81 5.57 1.07 23.63
C TRP A 81 6.06 1.37 22.21
N LEU A 82 5.38 0.86 21.17
CA LEU A 82 5.58 1.27 19.79
C LEU A 82 4.91 2.62 19.53
N GLY A 83 3.76 2.89 20.16
CA GLY A 83 3.07 4.19 20.06
C GLY A 83 3.89 5.40 20.52
N ALA A 84 5.03 5.18 21.19
CA ALA A 84 5.95 6.23 21.60
C ALA A 84 6.86 6.75 20.47
N ILE A 85 6.95 6.05 19.32
CA ILE A 85 7.72 6.54 18.17
C ILE A 85 6.91 7.55 17.35
N SER A 86 7.60 8.40 16.59
CA SER A 86 6.92 9.29 15.64
C SER A 86 6.30 8.47 14.52
N HIS A 87 4.99 8.61 14.35
CA HIS A 87 4.22 7.99 13.26
C HIS A 87 3.95 8.96 12.11
N ASP A 88 4.35 10.21 12.26
CA ASP A 88 4.21 11.29 11.29
C ASP A 88 5.55 11.48 10.57
N ILE A 89 5.56 11.22 9.26
CA ILE A 89 6.74 11.28 8.38
C ILE A 89 6.85 12.66 7.74
N ASP A 90 5.74 13.30 7.40
CA ASP A 90 5.72 14.58 6.67
C ASP A 90 5.37 15.80 7.52
N SER A 91 5.25 15.60 8.84
CA SER A 91 4.98 16.65 9.84
C SER A 91 3.63 17.35 9.63
N ASP A 92 2.63 16.64 9.10
CA ASP A 92 1.27 17.17 8.92
C ASP A 92 0.40 17.10 10.19
N GLY A 93 0.94 16.50 11.26
CA GLY A 93 0.29 16.33 12.55
C GLY A 93 -0.63 15.12 12.65
N ALA A 94 -0.69 14.28 11.60
CA ALA A 94 -1.41 13.02 11.58
C ALA A 94 -0.45 11.82 11.49
N ASN A 95 -0.91 10.66 11.95
CA ASN A 95 -0.13 9.43 11.83
C ASN A 95 -0.21 8.91 10.39
N ASP A 96 0.94 8.65 9.78
CA ASP A 96 1.07 8.11 8.42
C ASP A 96 1.05 6.59 8.38
N PHE A 97 1.55 5.94 9.43
CA PHE A 97 1.64 4.48 9.52
C PHE A 97 1.23 3.96 10.91
N ARG A 98 1.07 2.65 11.01
CA ARG A 98 0.82 1.89 12.23
C ARG A 98 1.71 0.65 12.23
N ILE A 99 2.21 0.27 13.39
CA ILE A 99 3.04 -0.94 13.54
C ILE A 99 2.31 -1.99 14.38
N THR A 100 2.41 -3.24 13.96
CA THR A 100 1.97 -4.38 14.76
C THR A 100 3.06 -5.44 14.77
N LEU A 101 3.07 -6.28 15.81
CA LEU A 101 3.91 -7.46 15.86
C LEU A 101 3.07 -8.70 15.56
N ARG A 102 3.64 -9.61 14.79
CA ARG A 102 3.03 -10.91 14.49
C ARG A 102 4.05 -12.00 14.76
N ASP A 103 3.56 -13.09 15.31
CA ASP A 103 4.36 -14.30 15.48
C ASP A 103 4.74 -14.91 14.11
N ASN A 104 5.82 -15.68 14.08
CA ASN A 104 6.32 -16.32 12.87
C ASN A 104 5.64 -17.69 12.58
N ASP A 105 4.79 -18.17 13.49
CA ASP A 105 4.04 -19.43 13.43
C ASP A 105 4.95 -20.67 13.24
N ASP A 106 6.21 -20.63 13.69
CA ASP A 106 7.21 -21.68 13.40
C ASP A 106 7.25 -22.83 14.43
N GLU A 107 6.51 -22.71 15.53
CA GLU A 107 6.47 -23.74 16.57
C GLU A 107 5.58 -24.94 16.21
N PRO A 108 5.96 -26.16 16.66
CA PRO A 108 5.16 -27.38 16.46
C PRO A 108 3.78 -27.33 17.14
N VAL A 109 3.62 -26.48 18.16
CA VAL A 109 2.32 -26.04 18.68
C VAL A 109 2.34 -24.53 18.66
N ASN A 110 1.72 -23.96 17.64
CA ASN A 110 1.66 -22.51 17.46
C ASN A 110 0.85 -21.86 18.61
N ASP A 111 1.52 -21.01 19.39
CA ASP A 111 0.93 -20.12 20.38
C ASP A 111 1.12 -18.68 19.89
N LEU A 112 0.07 -18.11 19.28
CA LEU A 112 0.06 -16.75 18.73
C LEU A 112 0.37 -15.64 19.76
N THR A 113 0.57 -15.98 21.04
CA THR A 113 0.86 -15.07 22.14
C THR A 113 2.22 -15.30 22.79
N ARG A 114 3.02 -16.26 22.32
CA ARG A 114 4.37 -16.53 22.82
C ARG A 114 5.26 -17.02 21.72
N ASP A 115 6.43 -16.40 21.64
CA ASP A 115 7.48 -16.80 20.71
C ASP A 115 8.62 -17.48 21.50
N ALA A 116 8.96 -18.71 21.11
CA ALA A 116 10.00 -19.49 21.79
C ALA A 116 11.41 -19.19 21.29
N ASP A 117 11.55 -18.71 20.04
CA ASP A 117 12.82 -18.54 19.34
C ASP A 117 13.27 -17.08 19.25
N GLN A 118 12.41 -16.14 19.70
CA GLN A 118 12.63 -14.70 19.68
C GLN A 118 12.84 -14.17 18.26
N THR A 119 12.03 -14.66 17.33
CA THR A 119 11.95 -14.22 15.95
C THR A 119 10.51 -13.84 15.60
N VAL A 120 10.25 -12.54 15.46
CA VAL A 120 8.91 -12.00 15.17
C VAL A 120 8.85 -11.25 13.85
N PHE A 121 7.66 -11.13 13.29
CA PHE A 121 7.39 -10.23 12.17
C PHE A 121 7.00 -8.83 12.68
N ILE A 122 7.77 -7.82 12.27
CA ILE A 122 7.36 -6.43 12.35
C ILE A 122 6.52 -6.12 11.13
N VAL A 123 5.29 -5.69 11.36
CA VAL A 123 4.32 -5.36 10.32
C VAL A 123 4.05 -3.87 10.35
N SER A 124 4.55 -3.15 9.35
CA SER A 124 4.31 -1.72 9.18
C SER A 124 3.23 -1.50 8.12
N THR A 125 2.16 -0.81 8.49
CA THR A 125 1.00 -0.56 7.61
C THR A 125 0.85 0.94 7.40
N CYS A 126 0.90 1.40 6.15
CA CYS A 126 0.60 2.79 5.83
C CYS A 126 -0.91 3.05 5.94
N ILE A 127 -1.28 4.06 6.73
CA ILE A 127 -2.66 4.50 6.96
C ILE A 127 -3.00 5.83 6.26
N LYS A 128 -1.99 6.54 5.72
CA LYS A 128 -2.18 7.80 4.97
C LYS A 128 -3.09 7.63 3.73
N HIS A 129 -3.07 6.45 3.11
CA HIS A 129 -3.89 6.10 1.95
C HIS A 129 -4.91 5.02 2.31
N SER A 130 -5.99 5.39 3.01
CA SER A 130 -7.00 4.45 3.52
C SER A 130 -7.66 3.57 2.45
N ASP A 131 -7.75 4.06 1.21
CA ASP A 131 -8.41 3.36 0.10
C ASP A 131 -7.53 2.26 -0.50
N SER A 132 -6.23 2.29 -0.21
CA SER A 132 -5.23 1.33 -0.69
C SER A 132 -4.16 1.13 0.38
N PRO A 133 -4.48 0.44 1.50
CA PRO A 133 -3.51 0.21 2.55
C PRO A 133 -2.36 -0.66 2.02
N THR A 134 -1.14 -0.18 2.21
CA THR A 134 0.08 -0.91 1.86
C THR A 134 0.77 -1.35 3.14
N GLN A 135 1.24 -2.59 3.14
CA GLN A 135 1.88 -3.20 4.30
C GLN A 135 3.23 -3.78 3.89
N VAL A 136 4.22 -3.56 4.75
CA VAL A 136 5.55 -4.16 4.65
C VAL A 136 5.80 -4.95 5.92
N THR A 137 6.25 -6.19 5.75
CA THR A 137 6.52 -7.11 6.84
C THR A 137 7.99 -7.51 6.82
N GLU A 138 8.67 -7.43 7.96
CA GLU A 138 10.06 -7.85 8.11
C GLU A 138 10.20 -8.83 9.27
N LEU A 139 10.93 -9.93 9.03
CA LEU A 139 11.31 -10.87 10.07
C LEU A 139 12.52 -10.33 10.84
N VAL A 140 12.40 -10.22 12.15
CA VAL A 140 13.43 -9.68 13.04
C VAL A 140 13.67 -10.63 14.20
N THR A 141 14.95 -10.89 14.49
CA THR A 141 15.39 -11.66 15.65
C THR A 141 15.84 -10.75 16.79
N SER A 142 15.88 -11.27 18.02
CA SER A 142 16.39 -10.55 19.20
C SER A 142 17.83 -10.03 19.06
N THR A 143 18.64 -10.62 18.17
CA THR A 143 20.00 -10.17 17.85
C THR A 143 20.05 -9.07 16.78
N GLY A 144 18.90 -8.68 16.23
CA GLY A 144 18.77 -7.64 15.19
C GLY A 144 19.21 -8.09 13.80
N GLN A 145 19.56 -9.37 13.62
CA GLN A 145 19.95 -9.91 12.32
C GLN A 145 18.74 -10.04 11.40
N ARG A 146 18.89 -9.51 10.18
CA ARG A 146 17.92 -9.64 9.11
C ARG A 146 18.12 -11.02 8.47
N LYS A 147 17.19 -11.95 8.66
CA LYS A 147 17.18 -13.21 7.89
C LYS A 147 16.63 -12.89 6.50
N LEU A 148 17.52 -12.46 5.61
CA LEU A 148 17.21 -12.14 4.22
C LEU A 148 16.92 -13.47 3.49
N TRP A 149 15.66 -13.86 3.42
CA TRP A 149 15.23 -14.93 2.54
C TRP A 149 15.27 -14.41 1.09
N LEU A 150 16.42 -14.57 0.44
CA LEU A 150 16.52 -14.60 -1.02
C LEU A 150 16.09 -16.00 -1.46
N GLU A 151 14.79 -16.21 -1.59
CA GLU A 151 14.28 -17.30 -2.45
C GLU A 151 14.16 -16.73 -3.86
N THR A 152 15.27 -16.83 -4.60
CA THR A 152 15.22 -16.86 -6.06
C THR A 152 15.03 -18.33 -6.46
N GLU A 153 13.84 -18.67 -6.93
CA GLU A 153 13.64 -19.75 -7.90
C GLU A 153 13.37 -19.15 -9.28
#